data_AF-T0RGX9-F1
#
_entry.id   AF-T0RGX9-F1
#
_cell.length_a   1.000
_cell.length_b   1.000
_cell.length_c   1.000
_cell.angle_alpha   90.00
_cell.angle_beta   90.00
_cell.angle_gamma   90.00
#
_symmetry.space_group_name_H-M   'P 1'
#
loop_
_entity.id
_entity.type
_entity.pdbx_description
1 polymer ?
#
loop_
_entity_poly.entity_id
_entity_poly.type
_entity_poly.pdbx_seq_one_letter_code
_entity_poly.pdbx_strand_id
1 'polypeptide(L)'
;MKNAVLTILALLVLANVKADFVVEGRLSDDLNISGEITKKILTSNKEVIKLVNEYIEAESCKNGKFEVVEVAEGIFELKAIVDCDQFYDSTKEVTHCPENFMPVCGEIATDGFDAKSLPQLVTFPNGCELYRAKAAFVNQGMCKI
;
A
#
# COMPACT_ATOMS: atom_id res chain seq x y z
N MET A 1 -35.62 31.68 43.19
CA MET A 1 -34.72 30.57 43.58
C MET A 1 -34.38 29.75 42.35
N LYS A 2 -33.11 29.88 41.93
CA LYS A 2 -32.26 28.99 41.12
C LYS A 2 -32.89 28.24 39.93
N ASN A 3 -32.60 28.81 38.75
CA ASN A 3 -32.51 28.17 37.44
C ASN A 3 -31.74 26.84 37.53
N ALA A 4 -32.36 25.75 37.09
CA ALA A 4 -31.66 24.51 36.78
C ALA A 4 -31.35 24.50 35.27
N VAL A 5 -30.18 25.02 34.93
CA VAL A 5 -29.48 24.65 33.68
C VAL A 5 -28.94 23.24 33.92
N LEU A 6 -29.36 22.24 33.14
CA LEU A 6 -28.53 21.05 32.90
C LEU A 6 -28.95 20.32 31.61
N THR A 7 -28.36 20.77 30.52
CA THR A 7 -27.62 19.92 29.57
C THR A 7 -28.26 18.56 29.21
N ILE A 8 -29.06 18.54 28.14
CA ILE A 8 -29.23 17.35 27.29
C ILE A 8 -28.62 17.69 25.92
N LEU A 9 -27.29 17.72 25.89
CA LEU A 9 -26.51 17.68 24.66
C LEU A 9 -25.80 16.32 24.65
N ALA A 10 -26.59 15.25 24.57
CA ALA A 10 -26.08 13.90 24.45
C ALA A 10 -26.02 13.52 22.96
N LEU A 11 -24.80 13.59 22.43
CA LEU A 11 -24.25 12.75 21.37
C LEU A 11 -25.14 12.54 20.12
N LEU A 12 -25.05 13.48 19.18
CA LEU A 12 -25.06 13.18 17.75
C LEU A 12 -23.67 13.44 17.19
N VAL A 13 -22.65 12.85 17.82
CA VAL A 13 -21.43 12.53 17.08
C VAL A 13 -21.74 11.20 16.39
N LEU A 14 -22.49 11.27 15.29
CA LEU A 14 -22.37 10.27 14.24
C LEU A 14 -20.97 10.48 13.67
N ALA A 15 -19.96 9.96 14.37
CA ALA A 15 -18.70 9.69 13.75
C ALA A 15 -19.05 8.79 12.56
N ASN A 16 -18.89 9.30 11.35
CA ASN A 16 -18.91 8.49 10.14
C ASN A 16 -17.70 7.57 10.24
N VAL A 17 -17.81 6.50 11.02
CA VAL A 17 -16.86 5.41 11.02
C VAL A 17 -17.09 4.73 9.68
N LYS A 18 -16.32 5.11 8.67
CA LYS A 18 -16.26 4.36 7.41
C LYS A 18 -15.75 2.98 7.79
N ALA A 19 -16.64 2.00 7.72
CA ALA A 19 -16.37 0.65 8.16
C ALA A 19 -15.44 -0.06 7.19
N ASP A 20 -14.55 -0.89 7.72
CA ASP A 20 -13.75 -1.81 6.93
C ASP A 20 -14.69 -2.80 6.22
N PHE A 21 -14.39 -3.11 4.96
CA PHE A 21 -15.17 -4.07 4.18
C PHE A 21 -14.27 -4.94 3.31
N VAL A 22 -14.75 -6.15 3.02
CA VAL A 22 -14.00 -7.14 2.23
C VAL A 22 -14.46 -7.08 0.78
N VAL A 23 -13.50 -6.94 -0.12
CA VAL A 23 -13.71 -6.96 -1.57
C VAL A 23 -12.98 -8.13 -2.19
N GLU A 24 -13.64 -8.80 -3.12
CA GLU A 24 -13.06 -9.85 -3.95
C GLU A 24 -12.65 -9.27 -5.30
N GLY A 25 -11.45 -9.60 -5.77
CA GLY A 25 -11.01 -9.13 -7.06
C GLY A 25 -9.56 -9.46 -7.39
N ARG A 26 -9.07 -8.76 -8.41
CA ARG A 26 -7.67 -8.81 -8.83
C ARG A 26 -6.94 -7.58 -8.36
N LEU A 27 -5.86 -7.77 -7.59
CA LEU A 27 -4.94 -6.71 -7.25
C LEU A 27 -3.99 -6.47 -8.43
N SER A 28 -3.76 -5.19 -8.75
CA SER A 28 -2.84 -4.80 -9.82
C SER A 28 -2.19 -3.48 -9.51
N ASP A 29 -1.02 -3.27 -10.11
CA ASP A 29 -0.28 -2.03 -10.01
C ASP A 29 -0.86 -0.99 -10.99
N ASP A 30 -0.91 0.25 -10.52
CA ASP A 30 -1.27 1.45 -11.27
C ASP A 30 -0.05 2.39 -11.20
N LEU A 31 0.84 2.22 -12.18
CA LEU A 31 2.02 3.05 -12.36
C LEU A 31 1.58 4.40 -12.92
N ASN A 32 1.83 5.48 -12.19
CA ASN A 32 1.58 6.82 -12.69
C ASN A 32 2.79 7.38 -13.44
N ILE A 33 2.59 8.47 -14.18
CA ILE A 33 3.63 9.13 -14.99
C ILE A 33 4.77 9.66 -14.13
N SER A 34 4.51 9.98 -12.86
CA SER A 34 5.51 10.36 -11.87
C SER A 34 6.28 9.18 -11.28
N GLY A 35 6.06 7.95 -11.76
CA GLY A 35 6.78 6.76 -11.30
C GLY A 35 6.41 6.29 -9.89
N GLU A 36 5.34 6.82 -9.31
CA GLU A 36 4.74 6.25 -8.11
C GLU A 36 3.88 5.06 -8.53
N ILE A 37 3.98 3.98 -7.75
CA ILE A 37 3.19 2.77 -7.95
C ILE A 37 2.09 2.79 -6.91
N THR A 38 0.86 3.05 -7.35
CA THR A 38 -0.32 2.85 -6.50
C THR A 38 -0.96 1.52 -6.85
N LYS A 39 -1.73 0.91 -5.93
CA LYS A 39 -2.43 -0.34 -6.22
C LYS A 39 -3.90 -0.09 -6.54
N LYS A 40 -4.51 -1.01 -7.28
CA LYS A 40 -5.95 -1.03 -7.51
C LYS A 40 -6.50 -2.44 -7.45
N ILE A 41 -7.73 -2.55 -6.99
CA ILE A 41 -8.50 -3.80 -7.02
C ILE A 41 -9.52 -3.68 -8.15
N LEU A 42 -9.43 -4.59 -9.12
CA LEU A 42 -10.45 -4.79 -10.13
C LEU A 42 -11.43 -5.86 -9.61
N THR A 43 -12.64 -5.44 -9.25
CA THR A 43 -13.66 -6.33 -8.69
C THR A 43 -14.27 -7.21 -9.78
N SER A 44 -14.95 -8.29 -9.38
CA SER A 44 -15.72 -9.16 -10.28
C SER A 44 -16.79 -8.41 -11.07
N ASN A 45 -17.28 -7.28 -10.54
CA ASN A 45 -18.26 -6.41 -11.19
C ASN A 45 -17.64 -5.36 -12.12
N LYS A 46 -16.32 -5.44 -12.37
CA LYS A 46 -15.52 -4.48 -13.16
C LYS A 46 -15.42 -3.09 -12.53
N GLU A 47 -15.69 -2.96 -11.24
CA GLU A 47 -15.42 -1.72 -10.51
C GLU A 47 -13.92 -1.64 -10.19
N VAL A 48 -13.39 -0.42 -10.21
CA VAL A 48 -11.98 -0.15 -9.91
C VAL A 48 -11.90 0.59 -8.59
N ILE A 49 -11.32 -0.07 -7.58
CA ILE A 49 -11.04 0.51 -6.27
C ILE A 49 -9.57 0.94 -6.27
N LYS A 50 -9.31 2.25 -6.26
CA LYS A 50 -7.95 2.80 -6.18
C LYS A 50 -7.48 2.81 -4.73
N LEU A 51 -6.29 2.27 -4.50
CA LEU A 51 -5.67 2.17 -3.19
C LEU A 51 -4.54 3.20 -3.06
N VAL A 52 -4.47 3.86 -1.92
CA VAL A 52 -3.44 4.89 -1.65
C VAL A 52 -2.25 4.38 -0.85
N ASN A 53 -2.28 3.16 -0.31
CA ASN A 53 -1.18 2.63 0.48
C ASN A 53 -0.12 1.94 -0.38
N GLU A 54 1.15 2.25 -0.09
CA GLU A 54 2.31 1.80 -0.88
C GLU A 54 2.83 0.41 -0.52
N TYR A 55 2.45 -0.23 0.60
CA TYR A 55 3.09 -1.49 0.98
C TYR A 55 2.32 -2.32 2.00
N ILE A 56 1.86 -3.51 1.60
CA ILE A 56 1.51 -4.68 2.43
C ILE A 56 1.82 -5.90 1.54
N GLU A 57 2.09 -7.09 2.12
CA GLU A 57 2.28 -8.42 1.49
C GLU A 57 1.36 -8.75 0.29
N ALA A 58 0.31 -7.95 0.11
CA ALA A 58 -0.55 -7.83 -1.05
C ALA A 58 0.19 -7.81 -2.39
N GLU A 59 1.42 -7.30 -2.47
CA GLU A 59 2.26 -7.38 -3.68
C GLU A 59 2.39 -8.79 -4.26
N SER A 60 2.29 -9.80 -3.39
CA SER A 60 2.36 -11.19 -3.80
C SER A 60 1.01 -11.80 -4.13
N CYS A 61 -0.12 -11.15 -3.86
CA CYS A 61 -1.45 -11.72 -4.10
C CYS A 61 -2.11 -11.15 -5.36
N LYS A 62 -2.31 -11.99 -6.39
CA LYS A 62 -2.91 -11.59 -7.67
C LYS A 62 -4.42 -11.50 -7.57
N ASN A 63 -5.02 -12.56 -7.05
CA ASN A 63 -6.46 -12.74 -6.93
C ASN A 63 -6.77 -13.20 -5.52
N GLY A 64 -7.77 -12.60 -4.89
CA GLY A 64 -8.15 -12.95 -3.54
C GLY A 64 -9.18 -12.00 -2.95
N LYS A 65 -9.25 -12.01 -1.61
CA LYS A 65 -10.12 -11.18 -0.80
C LYS A 65 -9.29 -10.19 -0.01
N PHE A 66 -9.69 -8.94 -0.08
CA PHE A 66 -8.94 -7.82 0.45
C PHE A 66 -9.83 -7.03 1.41
N GLU A 67 -9.35 -6.81 2.62
CA GLU A 67 -9.99 -5.89 3.55
C GLU A 67 -9.53 -4.47 3.23
N VAL A 68 -10.49 -3.60 2.90
CA VAL A 68 -10.23 -2.21 2.54
C VAL A 68 -11.02 -1.29 3.46
N VAL A 69 -10.47 -0.09 3.70
CA VAL A 69 -11.17 1.00 4.37
C VAL A 69 -11.26 2.18 3.43
N GLU A 70 -12.39 2.87 3.41
CA GLU A 70 -12.50 4.15 2.72
C GLU A 70 -12.04 5.27 3.67
N VAL A 71 -10.97 5.97 3.34
CA VAL A 71 -10.39 7.04 4.18
C VAL A 71 -10.88 8.44 3.81
N ALA A 72 -11.30 8.62 2.57
CA ALA A 72 -11.96 9.82 2.07
C ALA A 72 -12.90 9.41 0.91
N GLU A 73 -13.80 10.28 0.46
CA GLU A 73 -14.76 9.94 -0.60
C GLU A 73 -14.05 9.41 -1.86
N GLY A 74 -14.28 8.13 -2.17
CA GLY A 74 -13.65 7.44 -3.31
C GLY A 74 -12.16 7.13 -3.13
N ILE A 75 -11.61 7.28 -1.92
CA ILE A 75 -10.21 7.03 -1.58
C ILE A 75 -10.13 5.88 -0.60
N PHE A 76 -9.42 4.81 -0.97
CA PHE A 76 -9.38 3.57 -0.20
C PHE A 76 -7.94 3.21 0.22
N GLU A 77 -7.81 2.59 1.39
CA GLU A 77 -6.58 1.94 1.85
C GLU A 77 -6.81 0.44 1.97
N LEU A 78 -5.83 -0.36 1.56
CA LEU A 78 -5.82 -1.79 1.84
C LEU A 78 -5.33 -2.03 3.27
N LYS A 79 -6.13 -2.72 4.10
CA LYS A 79 -5.78 -3.09 5.47
C LYS A 79 -5.16 -4.47 5.57
N ALA A 80 -5.72 -5.45 4.87
CA ALA A 80 -5.24 -6.83 4.95
C ALA A 80 -5.60 -7.65 3.70
N ILE A 81 -4.84 -8.73 3.48
CA ILE A 81 -5.25 -9.83 2.62
C ILE A 81 -6.02 -10.82 3.51
N VAL A 82 -7.31 -11.00 3.23
CA VAL A 82 -8.16 -11.94 3.96
C VAL A 82 -7.95 -13.36 3.44
N ASP A 83 -7.82 -13.49 2.12
CA ASP A 83 -7.63 -14.76 1.44
C ASP A 83 -6.89 -14.53 0.12
N CYS A 84 -6.05 -15.48 -0.29
CA CYS A 84 -5.32 -15.37 -1.55
C CYS A 84 -5.39 -16.67 -2.35
N ASP A 85 -6.06 -16.60 -3.50
CA ASP A 85 -6.23 -17.73 -4.41
C ASP A 85 -4.98 -17.95 -5.27
N GLN A 86 -4.24 -16.88 -5.55
CA GLN A 86 -3.09 -16.93 -6.43
C GLN A 86 -1.97 -15.99 -5.96
N PHE A 87 -0.89 -16.59 -5.46
CA PHE A 87 0.36 -15.87 -5.22
C PHE A 87 1.17 -15.71 -6.51
N TYR A 88 1.85 -14.57 -6.69
CA TYR A 88 2.73 -14.30 -7.81
C TYR A 88 3.86 -13.34 -7.43
N ASP A 89 4.98 -13.44 -8.13
CA ASP A 89 6.10 -12.52 -7.99
C ASP A 89 5.91 -11.34 -8.95
N SER A 90 5.31 -10.27 -8.46
CA SER A 90 4.96 -9.06 -9.22
C SER A 90 6.18 -8.29 -9.74
N THR A 91 7.32 -8.41 -9.07
CA THR A 91 8.57 -7.73 -9.48
C THR A 91 9.14 -8.25 -10.80
N LYS A 92 8.84 -9.50 -11.18
CA LYS A 92 9.26 -10.07 -12.47
C LYS A 92 8.55 -9.42 -13.66
N GLU A 93 7.37 -8.83 -13.45
CA GLU A 93 6.60 -8.19 -14.52
C GLU A 93 7.01 -6.72 -14.76
N VAL A 94 7.71 -6.08 -13.80
CA VAL A 94 8.24 -4.72 -13.95
C VAL A 94 9.51 -4.74 -14.79
N THR A 95 9.33 -4.74 -16.11
CA THR A 95 10.43 -4.73 -17.08
C THR A 95 10.99 -3.32 -17.32
N HIS A 96 10.21 -2.28 -17.05
CA HIS A 96 10.60 -0.89 -17.30
C HIS A 96 10.12 0.03 -16.18
N CYS A 97 11.05 0.81 -15.63
CA CYS A 97 10.76 1.90 -14.70
C CYS A 97 10.97 3.24 -15.41
N PRO A 98 10.16 4.26 -15.11
CA PRO A 98 10.38 5.61 -15.63
C PRO A 98 11.72 6.17 -15.15
N GLU A 99 12.36 7.02 -15.97
CA GLU A 99 13.66 7.65 -15.67
C GLU A 99 13.55 8.87 -14.75
N ASN A 100 12.41 9.06 -14.10
CA ASN A 100 12.22 10.16 -13.14
C ASN A 100 13.14 9.95 -11.93
N PHE A 101 13.88 10.99 -11.56
CA PHE A 101 14.77 10.96 -10.41
C PHE A 101 14.05 11.49 -9.17
N MET A 102 13.54 10.56 -8.35
CA MET A 102 12.92 10.82 -7.04
C MET A 102 13.49 9.81 -6.04
N PRO A 103 14.70 10.05 -5.51
CA PRO A 103 15.47 9.01 -4.85
C PRO A 103 14.77 8.49 -3.60
N VAL A 104 14.89 7.18 -3.36
CA VAL A 104 14.37 6.51 -2.17
C VAL A 104 15.45 5.60 -1.59
N CYS A 105 15.48 5.50 -0.26
CA CYS A 105 16.35 4.57 0.45
C CYS A 105 15.60 3.25 0.66
N GLY A 106 16.22 2.16 0.25
CA GLY A 106 15.72 0.81 0.45
C GLY A 106 16.74 -0.12 1.06
N GLU A 107 16.28 -1.22 1.65
CA GLU A 107 17.07 -2.27 2.27
C GLU A 107 16.95 -3.55 1.44
N ILE A 108 18.07 -4.06 0.93
CA ILE A 108 18.09 -5.33 0.20
C ILE A 108 18.35 -6.46 1.19
N ALA A 109 17.38 -7.38 1.30
CA ALA A 109 17.61 -8.66 1.96
C ALA A 109 18.61 -9.46 1.11
N THR A 110 19.70 -9.90 1.73
CA THR A 110 20.71 -10.73 1.04
C THR A 110 20.23 -12.17 1.04
N ASP A 111 19.39 -12.50 0.06
CA ASP A 111 18.91 -13.85 -0.15
C ASP A 111 20.02 -14.73 -0.73
N GLY A 112 20.84 -15.36 0.11
CA GLY A 112 21.77 -16.38 -0.38
C GLY A 112 22.90 -16.79 0.56
N PHE A 113 22.73 -17.97 1.17
CA PHE A 113 23.78 -18.88 1.68
C PHE A 113 24.77 -18.42 2.76
N ASP A 114 25.02 -17.13 2.94
CA ASP A 114 25.84 -16.60 4.02
C ASP A 114 24.97 -15.77 4.96
N ALA A 115 24.41 -16.44 5.98
CA ALA A 115 23.60 -15.88 7.07
C ALA A 115 24.34 -14.87 7.98
N LYS A 116 25.43 -14.25 7.48
CA LYS A 116 26.28 -13.28 8.18
C LYS A 116 26.29 -11.91 7.53
N SER A 117 25.63 -11.73 6.39
CA SER A 117 25.55 -10.46 5.69
C SER A 117 24.46 -9.61 6.33
N LEU A 118 24.84 -8.48 6.94
CA LEU A 118 23.86 -7.50 7.40
C LEU A 118 23.11 -6.93 6.18
N PRO A 119 21.82 -6.57 6.33
CA PRO A 119 21.07 -5.92 5.26
C PRO A 119 21.80 -4.67 4.77
N GLN A 120 21.80 -4.45 3.45
CA GLN A 120 22.47 -3.30 2.85
C GLN A 120 21.46 -2.22 2.49
N LEU A 121 21.72 -1.00 2.98
CA LEU A 121 20.99 0.20 2.57
C LEU A 121 21.50 0.67 1.20
N VAL A 122 20.58 0.76 0.24
CA VAL A 122 20.85 1.18 -1.14
C VAL A 122 19.91 2.32 -1.51
N THR A 123 20.46 3.37 -2.13
CA THR A 123 19.65 4.45 -2.70
C THR A 123 19.23 4.06 -4.12
N PHE A 124 17.92 4.02 -4.35
CA PHE A 124 17.33 3.78 -5.65
C PHE A 124 16.94 5.10 -6.33
N PRO A 125 17.02 5.20 -7.67
CA PRO A 125 16.64 6.41 -8.40
C PRO A 125 15.17 6.84 -8.21
N ASN A 126 14.28 5.86 -8.01
CA ASN A 126 12.86 6.05 -7.72
C ASN A 126 12.24 4.81 -7.05
N GLY A 127 10.98 4.94 -6.61
CA GLY A 127 10.22 3.86 -5.99
C GLY A 127 10.01 2.64 -6.88
N CYS A 128 9.86 2.83 -8.20
CA CYS A 128 9.76 1.70 -9.14
C CYS A 128 11.05 0.86 -9.16
N GLU A 129 12.22 1.50 -9.16
CA GLU A 129 13.51 0.81 -9.13
C GLU A 129 13.74 0.06 -7.81
N LEU A 130 13.31 0.65 -6.68
CA LEU A 130 13.30 -0.01 -5.38
C LEU A 130 12.42 -1.27 -5.39
N TYR A 131 11.20 -1.14 -5.90
CA TYR A 131 10.23 -2.24 -6.03
C TYR A 131 10.76 -3.36 -6.92
N ARG A 132 11.30 -3.02 -8.10
CA ARG A 132 11.91 -3.97 -9.03
C ARG A 132 13.05 -4.76 -8.39
N ALA A 133 13.81 -4.11 -7.51
CA ALA A 133 14.91 -4.74 -6.79
C ALA A 133 14.48 -5.60 -5.58
N LYS A 134 13.18 -5.70 -5.27
CA LYS A 134 12.66 -6.37 -4.06
C LYS A 134 13.26 -5.82 -2.77
N ALA A 135 13.62 -4.54 -2.76
CA ALA A 135 14.16 -3.91 -1.57
C ALA A 135 13.01 -3.41 -0.70
N ALA A 136 13.15 -3.52 0.62
CA ALA A 136 12.21 -2.95 1.56
C ALA A 136 12.38 -1.43 1.61
N PHE A 137 11.30 -0.67 1.56
CA PHE A 137 11.37 0.78 1.70
C PHE A 137 11.80 1.20 3.10
N VAL A 138 12.76 2.13 3.19
CA VAL A 138 13.27 2.66 4.46
C VAL A 138 12.86 4.12 4.65
N ASN A 139 13.17 5.00 3.68
CA ASN A 139 12.79 6.41 3.73
C ASN A 139 12.84 7.09 2.36
N GLN A 140 12.19 8.24 2.26
CA GLN A 140 12.30 9.14 1.11
C GLN A 140 13.68 9.84 1.09
N GLY A 141 14.27 9.96 -0.09
CA GLY A 141 15.59 10.54 -0.29
C GLY A 141 16.72 9.50 -0.29
N MET A 142 17.95 9.99 -0.18
CA MET A 142 19.14 9.13 -0.18
C MET A 142 19.33 8.44 1.17
N CYS A 143 19.88 7.22 1.15
CA CYS A 143 20.32 6.54 2.36
C CYS A 143 21.40 7.37 3.08
N LYS A 144 21.23 7.54 4.39
CA LYS A 144 22.23 8.16 5.26
C LYS A 144 23.08 7.03 5.84
N ILE A 145 24.37 7.03 5.51
CA ILE A 145 25.37 6.08 6.01
C ILE A 145 26.00 6.66 7.27
#